data_AF-A0A923YPA1-F1
#
_entry.id   AF-A0A923YPA1-F1
#
_cell.length_a   1.000
_cell.length_b   1.000
_cell.length_c   1.000
_cell.angle_alpha   90.00
_cell.angle_beta   90.00
_cell.angle_gamma   90.00
#
_symmetry.space_group_name_H-M   'P 1'
#
loop_
_entity.id
_entity.type
_entity.pdbx_description
1 polymer ?
#
loop_
_entity_poly.entity_id
_entity_poly.type
_entity_poly.pdbx_seq_one_letter_code
_entity_poly.pdbx_strand_id
1 'polypeptide(L)' 'MASITVVAPIGLCADGVSTALFLLGPEQMMQLAAQRGNMDVLLIDKQSKIWKTLTLRESIT' A
#
# COMPACT_ATOMS: atom_id res chain seq x y z
N MET A 1 -11.53 1.67 -2.06
CA MET A 1 -10.38 1.79 -2.98
C MET A 1 -10.73 1.14 -4.32
N ALA A 2 -10.04 1.53 -5.39
CA ALA A 2 -10.10 0.86 -6.69
C ALA A 2 -9.00 -0.20 -6.81
N SER A 3 -7.77 0.12 -6.38
CA SER A 3 -6.68 -0.84 -6.30
C SER A 3 -5.77 -0.57 -5.10
N ILE A 4 -5.11 -1.64 -4.65
CA ILE A 4 -4.10 -1.65 -3.60
C ILE A 4 -2.95 -2.51 -4.10
N THR A 5 -1.74 -1.97 -4.05
CA THR A 5 -0.51 -2.73 -4.31
C THR A 5 0.35 -2.67 -3.06
N VAL A 6 0.82 -3.83 -2.61
CA VAL A 6 1.68 -3.97 -1.44
C VAL A 6 2.98 -4.63 -1.88
N VAL A 7 4.10 -4.00 -1.53
CA VAL A 7 5.44 -4.59 -1.67
C VAL A 7 5.92 -4.92 -0.26
N ALA A 8 6.23 -6.20 -0.04
CA ALA A 8 6.70 -6.69 1.25
C ALA A 8 7.74 -7.81 1.02
N PRO A 9 8.54 -8.19 2.04
CA PRO A 9 9.59 -9.21 1.88
C PRO A 9 9.07 -10.59 1.49
N ILE A 10 7.81 -10.90 1.82
CA ILE A 10 7.17 -12.18 1.49
C ILE A 10 5.74 -11.97 0.97
N GLY A 11 5.35 -12.78 -0.02
CA GLY A 11 4.04 -12.67 -0.69
C GLY A 11 2.84 -12.87 0.24
N LEU A 12 2.94 -13.79 1.21
CA LEU A 12 1.89 -14.02 2.20
C LEU A 12 1.60 -12.75 3.04
N CYS A 13 2.64 -12.00 3.38
CA CYS A 13 2.48 -10.74 4.10
C CYS A 13 1.86 -9.68 3.20
N ALA A 14 2.31 -9.56 1.95
CA ALA A 14 1.71 -8.63 0.98
C ALA A 14 0.21 -8.89 0.78
N ASP A 15 -0.19 -10.16 0.65
CA ASP A 15 -1.59 -10.57 0.47
C ASP A 15 -2.46 -10.24 1.69
N GLY A 16 -2.05 -10.70 2.88
CA GLY A 16 -2.78 -10.44 4.12
C GLY A 16 -2.87 -8.95 4.45
N VAL A 17 -1.78 -8.21 4.23
CA VAL A 17 -1.77 -6.75 4.39
C VAL A 17 -2.72 -6.12 3.38
N SER A 18 -2.66 -6.44 2.09
CA SER A 18 -3.56 -5.85 1.08
C SER A 18 -5.04 -6.01 1.43
N THR A 19 -5.42 -7.15 2.02
CA THR A 19 -6.79 -7.40 2.50
C THR A 19 -7.14 -6.52 3.69
N ALA A 20 -6.28 -6.46 4.71
CA ALA A 20 -6.47 -5.54 5.84
C ALA A 20 -6.51 -4.08 5.36
N LEU A 21 -5.68 -3.73 4.37
CA LEU A 21 -5.63 -2.42 3.75
C LEU A 21 -6.89 -2.09 2.93
N PHE A 22 -7.70 -3.07 2.57
CA PHE A 22 -8.96 -2.79 1.90
C PHE A 22 -10.03 -2.28 2.88
N LEU A 23 -9.93 -2.64 4.16
CA LEU A 23 -10.94 -2.38 5.19
C LEU A 23 -10.77 -1.06 5.94
N LEU A 24 -9.54 -0.66 6.31
CA LEU A 24 -9.33 0.51 7.20
C LEU A 24 -9.37 1.88 6.48
N GLY A 25 -9.40 1.90 5.14
CA GLY A 25 -9.34 3.13 4.34
C GLY A 25 -7.96 3.81 4.25
N PRO A 26 -7.78 4.74 3.30
CA PRO A 26 -6.45 5.20 2.85
C PRO A 26 -5.64 5.98 3.89
N GLU A 27 -6.28 6.73 4.79
CA GLU A 27 -5.58 7.53 5.81
C GLU A 27 -4.86 6.64 6.83
N GLN A 28 -5.60 5.68 7.42
CA GLN A 28 -5.02 4.72 8.35
C GLN A 28 -3.94 3.85 7.68
N MET A 29 -4.08 3.53 6.38
CA MET A 29 -3.06 2.78 5.65
C MET A 29 -1.77 3.53 5.52
N MET A 30 -1.83 4.81 5.14
CA MET A 30 -0.62 5.61 4.96
C MET A 30 0.11 5.77 6.29
N GLN A 31 -0.63 5.92 7.40
CA GLN A 31 -0.04 5.96 8.73
C GLN A 31 0.61 4.61 9.11
N LEU A 32 -0.06 3.48 8.86
CA LEU A 32 0.46 2.15 9.17
C LEU A 32 1.69 1.80 8.33
N ALA A 33 1.67 2.11 7.03
CA ALA A 33 2.79 1.86 6.12
C ALA A 33 4.01 2.71 6.51
N ALA A 34 3.81 3.99 6.85
CA ALA A 34 4.89 4.86 7.32
C ALA A 34 5.56 4.35 8.61
N GLN A 35 4.83 3.65 9.48
CA GLN A 35 5.36 3.14 10.75
C GLN A 35 6.20 1.86 10.61
N ARG A 36 5.90 0.99 9.65
CA ARG A 36 6.53 -0.35 9.61
C ARG A 36 7.85 -0.39 8.84
N GLY A 37 8.13 0.57 7.96
CA GLY A 37 9.43 0.78 7.29
C GLY A 37 9.93 -0.37 6.39
N ASN A 38 9.30 -1.53 6.42
CA ASN A 38 9.66 -2.74 5.70
C ASN A 38 8.65 -3.11 4.60
N MET A 39 7.70 -2.23 4.31
CA MET A 39 6.69 -2.42 3.28
C MET A 39 6.36 -1.10 2.60
N ASP A 40 6.08 -1.19 1.31
CA ASP A 40 5.58 -0.08 0.51
C ASP A 40 4.14 -0.34 0.08
N VAL A 41 3.36 0.73 -0.04
CA VAL A 41 1.99 0.66 -0.52
C VAL A 41 1.73 1.69 -1.61
N LEU A 42 0.94 1.30 -2.59
CA LEU A 42 0.33 2.18 -3.59
C LEU A 42 -1.18 1.99 -3.52
N LEU A 43 -1.91 3.06 -3.29
CA LEU A 43 -3.36 3.08 -3.20
C LEU A 43 -3.90 3.95 -4.32
N ILE A 44 -4.91 3.45 -5.03
CA ILE A 44 -5.65 4.21 -6.04
C ILE A 44 -7.13 4.14 -5.70
N ASP A 45 -7.79 5.28 -5.61
CA ASP A 45 -9.24 5.32 -5.44
C ASP A 45 -10.01 5.39 -6.77
N LYS A 46 -11.34 5.37 -6.66
CA LYS A 46 -12.24 5.39 -7.82
C LYS A 46 -12.26 6.75 -8.55
N GLN A 47 -11.67 7.79 -7.96
CA GLN A 47 -11.52 9.13 -8.52
C GLN A 47 -10.11 9.35 -9.08
N SER A 48 -9.31 8.28 -9.19
CA SER A 48 -7.90 8.31 -9.62
C SER A 48 -6.97 9.07 -8.66
N LYS A 49 -7.37 9.28 -7.40
CA LYS A 49 -6.46 9.80 -6.37
C LYS A 49 -5.47 8.70 -5.98
N ILE A 50 -4.20 9.09 -5.90
CA ILE A 50 -3.08 8.19 -5.62
C ILE A 50 -2.44 8.54 -4.29
N TRP A 51 -2.17 7.53 -3.46
CA TRP A 51 -1.30 7.61 -2.30
C TRP A 51 -0.18 6.58 -2.44
N LYS A 52 1.05 6.97 -2.10
CA LYS A 52 2.19 6.05 -2.10
C LYS A 52 3.15 6.33 -0.96
N THR A 53 3.81 5.30 -0.46
CA THR A 53 4.96 5.48 0.43
C THR A 53 6.13 6.11 -0.33
N LEU A 54 6.95 6.89 0.38
CA LEU A 54 8.11 7.59 -0.22
C LEU A 54 9.19 6.62 -0.72
N THR A 55 9.26 5.44 -0.13
CA THR A 55 10.26 4.41 -0.43
C THR A 55 9.89 3.55 -1.64
N LEU A 56 8.64 3.63 -2.13
CA LEU A 56 8.20 2.89 -3.30
C LEU A 56 8.93 3.41 -4.54
N ARG A 57 9.86 2.59 -5.06
CA ARG A 57 10.62 2.92 -6.28
C ARG A 57 9.71 2.87 -7.50
N GLU A 58 9.79 3.89 -8.34
CA GLU A 58 8.98 4.03 -9.55
C GLU A 58 9.46 3.15 -10.72
N SER A 59 10.70 2.63 -10.63
CA SER A 59 11.32 1.87 -11.71
C SER A 59 11.02 0.37 -11.58
N ILE A 60 9.90 -0.06 -12.14
CA ILE A 60 9.82 -1.39 -12.77
C ILE A 60 9.98 -1.10 -14.26
N THR A 61 11.23 -1.07 -14.72
CA THR A 61 11.59 -0.94 -16.14
C THR A 61 12.19 -2.26 -16.61
#